data_AF-A0A7V6YI34-F1
#
_entry.id   AF-A0A7V6YI34-F1
#
_cell.length_a   1.000
_cell.length_b   1.000
_cell.length_c   1.000
_cell.angle_alpha   90.00
_cell.angle_beta   90.00
_cell.angle_gamma   90.00
#
_symmetry.space_group_name_H-M   'P 1'
#
loop_
_entity.id
_entity.type
_entity.pdbx_description
1 polymer ?
#
loop_
_entity_poly.entity_id
_entity_poly.type
_entity_poly.pdbx_seq_one_letter_code
_entity_poly.pdbx_strand_id
1 'polypeptide(L)' 'MELMQRFPQTQQYLKSINMHCSSCMGAMNETIEMAARQHGLDIDGLLAELNRLVQEE' A
#
# COMPACT_ATOMS: atom_id res chain seq x y z
N MET A 1 -2.06 6.75 4.32
CA MET A 1 -0.71 7.38 4.42
C MET A 1 0.17 6.81 5.54
N GLU A 2 -0.40 6.40 6.69
CA GLU A 2 0.36 5.88 7.86
C GLU A 2 1.40 4.80 7.51
N LEU A 3 1.02 3.79 6.73
CA LEU A 3 1.94 2.71 6.30
C LEU A 3 3.24 3.25 5.69
N MET A 4 3.14 4.18 4.74
CA MET A 4 4.30 4.73 4.02
C MET A 4 5.18 5.64 4.89
N GLN A 5 4.62 6.22 5.94
CA GLN A 5 5.36 7.03 6.91
C GLN A 5 6.10 6.16 7.90
N ARG A 6 5.46 5.07 8.35
CA ARG A 6 6.03 4.14 9.32
C ARG A 6 7.03 3.16 8.68
N PHE A 7 6.78 2.78 7.43
CA PHE A 7 7.55 1.81 6.66
C PHE A 7 7.85 2.35 5.26
N PRO A 8 8.83 3.27 5.13
CA PRO A 8 9.16 3.93 3.87
C PRO A 8 9.48 2.98 2.71
N GLN A 9 10.00 1.78 3.00
CA GLN A 9 10.31 0.75 2.01
C GLN A 9 9.08 0.27 1.23
N THR A 10 7.89 0.33 1.85
CA THR A 10 6.64 -0.06 1.19
C THR A 10 6.26 0.88 0.04
N GLN A 11 6.80 2.11 0.01
CA GLN A 11 6.49 3.09 -1.03
C GLN A 11 6.93 2.61 -2.43
N GLN A 12 8.07 1.93 -2.53
CA GLN A 12 8.56 1.45 -3.83
C GLN A 12 7.65 0.36 -4.40
N TYR A 13 7.21 -0.56 -3.55
CA TYR A 13 6.26 -1.60 -3.94
C TYR A 13 4.90 -1.00 -4.33
N LEU A 14 4.33 -0.11 -3.51
CA LEU A 14 3.05 0.55 -3.83
C LEU A 14 3.11 1.35 -5.14
N LYS A 15 4.25 2.00 -5.44
CA LYS A 15 4.50 2.65 -6.74
C LYS A 15 4.49 1.63 -7.89
N SER A 16 5.11 0.46 -7.71
CA SER A 16 5.19 -0.58 -8.74
C SER A 16 3.81 -1.12 -9.16
N ILE A 17 2.84 -1.12 -8.24
CA ILE A 17 1.46 -1.57 -8.49
C ILE A 17 0.48 -0.41 -8.72
N ASN A 18 0.97 0.81 -9.00
CA ASN A 18 0.16 2.02 -9.20
C ASN A 18 -0.78 2.39 -8.03
N MET A 19 -0.47 1.93 -6.81
CA MET A 19 -1.18 2.29 -5.56
C MET A 19 -0.60 3.53 -4.86
N HIS A 20 0.52 4.06 -5.34
CA HIS A 20 1.06 5.32 -4.84
C HIS A 20 0.49 6.49 -5.64
N CYS A 21 -0.72 6.93 -5.28
CA CYS A 21 -1.28 8.12 -5.87
C CYS A 21 -1.17 9.27 -4.86
N SER A 22 -0.05 10.02 -4.93
CA SER A 22 0.14 11.27 -4.16
C SER A 22 -0.96 12.31 -4.44
N SER A 23 -1.72 12.12 -5.51
CA SER A 23 -2.84 12.95 -5.94
C SER A 23 -4.22 12.35 -5.65
N CYS A 24 -4.30 11.11 -5.13
CA CYS A 24 -5.59 10.52 -4.77
C CYS A 24 -6.03 11.08 -3.42
N MET A 25 -7.13 11.83 -3.43
CA MET A 25 -7.71 12.37 -2.20
C MET A 25 -8.05 11.27 -1.17
N GLY A 26 -8.25 10.03 -1.62
CA GLY A 26 -8.51 8.86 -0.76
C GLY A 26 -7.29 8.40 0.04
N ALA A 27 -6.07 8.53 -0.49
CA ALA A 27 -4.87 7.86 0.04
C ALA A 27 -4.48 8.29 1.46
N MET A 28 -4.97 9.45 1.90
CA MET A 28 -4.76 9.94 3.26
C MET A 28 -5.69 9.26 4.28
N ASN A 29 -6.93 8.97 3.88
CA ASN A 29 -8.01 8.55 4.79
C ASN A 29 -8.59 7.16 4.48
N GLU A 30 -8.04 6.43 3.51
CA GLU A 30 -8.46 5.07 3.19
C GLU A 30 -7.59 3.99 3.84
N THR A 31 -8.18 2.81 4.06
CA THR A 31 -7.44 1.61 4.46
C THR A 31 -6.83 0.94 3.22
N ILE A 32 -5.80 0.12 3.44
CA ILE A 32 -5.17 -0.68 2.37
C ILE A 32 -6.19 -1.61 1.71
N GLU A 33 -7.12 -2.16 2.49
CA GLU A 33 -8.18 -3.02 1.97
C GLU A 33 -9.16 -2.27 1.06
N MET A 34 -9.57 -1.05 1.45
CA MET A 34 -10.45 -0.22 0.63
C MET A 34 -9.78 0.16 -0.69
N ALA A 35 -8.51 0.58 -0.62
CA ALA A 35 -7.70 0.90 -1.80
C ALA A 35 -7.58 -0.33 -2.72
N ALA A 36 -7.24 -1.50 -2.18
CA ALA A 36 -7.12 -2.73 -2.95
C ALA A 36 -8.43 -3.07 -3.69
N ARG A 37 -9.58 -2.98 -3.02
CA ARG A 37 -10.89 -3.23 -3.63
C ARG A 37 -11.22 -2.24 -4.74
N GLN A 38 -10.96 -0.94 -4.55
CA GLN A 38 -11.23 0.08 -5.59
C GLN A 38 -10.32 -0.10 -6.82
N HIS A 39 -9.12 -0.63 -6.63
CA HIS A 39 -8.15 -0.87 -7.68
C HIS A 39 -8.18 -2.31 -8.24
N GLY A 40 -9.08 -3.18 -7.75
CA GLY A 40 -9.22 -4.57 -8.21
C GLY A 40 -8.01 -5.46 -7.89
N LEU A 41 -7.27 -5.14 -6.82
CA LEU A 41 -6.09 -5.87 -6.39
C LEU A 41 -6.47 -7.02 -5.46
N ASP A 42 -5.67 -8.09 -5.51
CA ASP A 42 -5.73 -9.17 -4.53
C ASP A 42 -5.21 -8.66 -3.17
N ILE A 43 -6.12 -8.60 -2.19
CA ILE A 43 -5.80 -8.11 -0.85
C ILE A 43 -4.82 -9.03 -0.13
N ASP A 44 -4.95 -10.35 -0.31
CA ASP A 44 -4.12 -11.31 0.40
C ASP A 44 -2.67 -11.24 -0.10
N GLY A 45 -2.48 -11.19 -1.42
CA GLY A 45 -1.16 -10.98 -2.03
C GLY A 45 -0.54 -9.63 -1.66
N LEU A 46 -1.34 -8.55 -1.62
CA LEU A 46 -0.87 -7.22 -1.20
C LEU A 46 -0.38 -7.22 0.25
N LEU A 47 -1.16 -7.78 1.17
CA LEU A 47 -0.76 -7.86 2.58
C LEU A 47 0.44 -8.77 2.80
N ALA A 48 0.53 -9.89 2.08
CA ALA A 48 1.68 -10.79 2.17
C ALA A 48 2.99 -10.10 1.77
N GLU A 49 3.00 -9.39 0.65
CA GLU A 49 4.20 -8.69 0.19
C GLU A 49 4.53 -7.49 1.09
N LEU A 50 3.52 -6.75 1.54
CA LEU A 50 3.74 -5.69 2.53
C LEU A 50 4.37 -6.26 3.79
N ASN A 51 3.80 -7.32 4.37
CA ASN A 51 4.32 -7.99 5.57
C ASN A 51 5.77 -8.44 5.38
N ARG A 52 6.11 -9.00 4.22
CA ARG A 52 7.47 -9.37 3.88
C ARG A 52 8.42 -8.17 3.94
N LEU A 53 8.06 -7.06 3.31
CA LEU A 53 8.88 -5.84 3.26
C LEU A 53 9.07 -5.19 4.64
N VAL A 54 8.15 -5.39 5.59
CA VAL A 54 8.30 -4.90 6.97
C VAL A 54 9.03 -5.87 7.90
N GLN A 55 9.07 -7.16 7.58
CA GLN A 55 9.77 -8.16 8.39
C GLN A 55 11.25 -8.31 8.01
N GLU A 56 11.68 -7.78 6.87
CA GLU A 56 13.09 -7.73 6.47
C GLU A 56 13.87 -6.54 7.13
N GLU A 57 13.36 -5.97 8.23
CA GLU A 57 14.05 -5.02 9.12
C GLU A 57 14.72 -5.68 10.33
#